data_AF-A0A853IK95-F1
#
_entry.id   AF-A0A853IK95-F1
#
_cell.length_a   1.000
_cell.length_b   1.000
_cell.length_c   1.000
_cell.angle_alpha   90.00
_cell.angle_beta   90.00
_cell.angle_gamma   90.00
#
_symmetry.space_group_name_H-M   'P 1'
#
loop_
_entity.id
_entity.type
_entity.pdbx_description
1 polymer ?
#
loop_
_entity_poly.entity_id
_entity_poly.type
_entity_poly.pdbx_seq_one_letter_code
_entity_poly.pdbx_strand_id
1 'polypeptide(L)'
;KVKEGETLLASYQYNAIGERIQKTIHFGDDQPTHWIYTYNESGQILAETKYSKTWQQQLTRQYVWLGSLPLAMVEQAANGAALNTPQVTYLHSDHLNTPRLATNQQRQTLWSWSSDAFGVGEANEDVDRNGQKTTVSLRFPGQLSDAESSLFYNYYRDYDPTLGRYIESDPSGLNGGLNTYAYALNNPISL
;
A
#
# COMPACT_ATOMS: atom_id res chain seq x y z
N LYS A 1 7.45 -5.70 13.55
CA LYS A 1 8.62 -6.29 12.85
C LYS A 1 8.16 -7.57 12.20
N VAL A 2 8.68 -7.92 11.03
CA VAL A 2 8.37 -9.16 10.30
C VAL A 2 9.64 -9.98 10.19
N LYS A 3 9.56 -11.28 10.46
CA LYS A 3 10.68 -12.22 10.38
C LYS A 3 10.27 -13.50 9.67
N GLU A 4 11.21 -14.09 8.94
CA GLU A 4 11.12 -15.45 8.42
C GLU A 4 12.25 -16.26 9.06
N GLY A 5 11.90 -17.17 9.97
CA GLY A 5 12.87 -17.80 10.87
C GLY A 5 13.63 -16.75 11.70
N GLU A 6 14.95 -16.73 11.58
CA GLU A 6 15.80 -15.73 12.26
C GLU A 6 16.01 -14.45 11.44
N THR A 7 15.69 -14.47 10.16
CA THR A 7 15.90 -13.34 9.24
C THR A 7 14.86 -12.25 9.49
N LEU A 8 15.32 -11.03 9.78
CA LEU A 8 14.46 -9.85 9.83
C LEU A 8 14.13 -9.41 8.39
N LEU A 9 12.85 -9.36 8.03
CA LEU A 9 12.40 -8.90 6.72
C LEU A 9 12.03 -7.41 6.75
N ALA A 10 11.32 -6.97 7.80
CA ALA A 10 10.93 -5.58 7.94
C ALA A 10 10.75 -5.10 9.39
N SER A 11 10.83 -3.78 9.57
CA SER A 11 10.50 -3.09 10.81
C SER A 11 9.69 -1.83 10.53
N TYR A 12 8.79 -1.48 11.45
CA TYR A 12 7.85 -0.36 11.30
C TYR A 12 8.00 0.60 12.48
N GLN A 13 7.74 1.89 12.24
CA GLN A 13 7.61 2.92 13.27
C GLN A 13 6.32 3.69 13.06
N TYR A 14 5.72 4.14 14.16
CA TYR A 14 4.40 4.75 14.20
C TYR A 14 4.46 6.08 14.96
N ASN A 15 3.60 7.03 14.60
CA ASN A 15 3.43 8.27 15.37
C ASN A 15 2.55 8.03 16.62
N ALA A 16 2.33 9.09 17.41
CA ALA A 16 1.58 9.03 18.66
C ALA A 16 0.10 8.66 18.51
N ILE A 17 -0.47 8.83 17.30
CA ILE A 17 -1.84 8.41 16.99
C ILE A 17 -1.88 7.04 16.30
N GLY A 18 -0.74 6.38 16.11
CA GLY A 18 -0.66 5.01 15.61
C GLY A 18 -0.48 4.87 14.10
N GLU A 19 -0.30 5.97 13.35
CA GLU A 19 -0.10 5.90 11.90
C GLU A 19 1.35 5.48 11.63
N ARG A 20 1.54 4.51 10.73
CA ARG A 20 2.86 4.07 10.29
C ARG A 20 3.57 5.19 9.56
N ILE A 21 4.58 5.80 10.17
CA ILE A 21 5.38 6.86 9.56
C ILE A 21 6.63 6.33 8.84
N GLN A 22 7.10 5.13 9.21
CA GLN A 22 8.27 4.53 8.58
C GLN A 22 8.12 3.01 8.45
N LYS A 23 8.49 2.50 7.28
CA LYS A 23 8.81 1.08 7.05
C LYS A 23 10.28 0.96 6.67
N THR A 24 10.95 -0.07 7.18
CA THR A 24 12.32 -0.40 6.79
C THR A 24 12.35 -1.86 6.36
N ILE A 25 12.75 -2.09 5.11
CA ILE A 25 12.93 -3.42 4.53
C ILE A 25 14.39 -3.83 4.74
N HIS A 26 14.64 -5.12 4.92
CA HIS A 26 15.96 -5.68 5.22
C HIS A 26 16.41 -6.79 4.24
N PHE A 27 15.68 -7.03 3.12
CA PHE A 27 16.02 -8.04 2.08
C PHE A 27 16.03 -7.49 0.64
N GLY A 28 16.98 -7.89 -0.22
CA GLY A 28 17.18 -7.35 -1.59
C GLY A 28 18.50 -6.60 -1.79
N ASP A 29 18.69 -5.95 -2.94
CA ASP A 29 20.02 -5.49 -3.40
C ASP A 29 20.56 -4.20 -2.75
N ASP A 30 19.74 -3.39 -2.06
CA ASP A 30 20.15 -2.10 -1.46
C ASP A 30 19.70 -1.95 0.01
N GLN A 31 19.79 -3.03 0.77
CA GLN A 31 19.21 -3.05 2.11
C GLN A 31 20.13 -2.48 3.19
N PRO A 32 19.55 -1.91 4.27
CA PRO A 32 18.11 -1.66 4.44
C PRO A 32 17.60 -0.51 3.55
N THR A 33 16.40 -0.64 3.01
CA THR A 33 15.70 0.48 2.35
C THR A 33 14.62 1.03 3.27
N HIS A 34 14.43 2.35 3.26
CA HIS A 34 13.47 3.04 4.12
C HIS A 34 12.33 3.62 3.31
N TRP A 35 11.12 3.52 3.83
CA TRP A 35 9.91 4.12 3.27
C TRP A 35 9.33 5.05 4.32
N ILE A 36 9.06 6.29 3.94
CA ILE A 36 8.39 7.29 4.77
C ILE A 36 6.98 7.50 4.22
N TYR A 37 6.00 7.54 5.12
CA TYR A 37 4.59 7.71 4.78
C TYR A 37 4.08 9.04 5.30
N THR A 38 3.33 9.74 4.45
CA THR A 38 2.68 11.01 4.81
C THR A 38 1.18 10.85 4.65
N TYR A 39 0.42 11.35 5.63
CA TYR A 39 -1.03 11.29 5.68
C TYR A 39 -1.63 12.70 5.71
N ASN A 40 -2.88 12.84 5.30
CA ASN A 40 -3.68 14.03 5.61
C ASN A 40 -4.29 13.93 7.03
N GLU A 41 -5.02 14.96 7.46
CA GLU A 41 -5.64 15.01 8.78
C GLU A 41 -6.72 13.92 9.02
N SER A 42 -7.23 13.30 7.96
CA SER A 42 -8.19 12.19 8.05
C SER A 42 -7.53 10.80 8.01
N GLY A 43 -6.19 10.71 8.07
CA GLY A 43 -5.45 9.45 8.00
C GLY A 43 -5.38 8.82 6.61
N GLN A 44 -5.74 9.57 5.56
CA GLN A 44 -5.63 9.13 4.17
C GLN A 44 -4.21 9.38 3.67
N ILE A 45 -3.60 8.35 3.09
CA ILE A 45 -2.22 8.45 2.61
C ILE A 45 -2.08 9.45 1.46
N LEU A 46 -1.12 10.36 1.58
CA LEU A 46 -0.77 11.34 0.56
C LEU A 46 0.49 10.95 -0.20
N ALA A 47 1.46 10.34 0.46
CA ALA A 47 2.70 9.96 -0.19
C ALA A 47 3.44 8.78 0.48
N GLU A 48 4.23 8.09 -0.34
CA GLU A 48 5.24 7.11 0.05
C GLU A 48 6.58 7.50 -0.58
N THR A 49 7.59 7.76 0.25
CA THR A 49 8.94 8.13 -0.23
C THR A 49 9.94 7.06 0.14
N LYS A 50 10.62 6.49 -0.86
CA LYS A 50 11.68 5.51 -0.69
C LYS A 50 13.05 6.17 -0.58
N TYR A 51 13.84 5.72 0.38
CA TYR A 51 15.24 6.07 0.58
C TYR A 51 16.12 4.82 0.57
N SER A 52 17.35 4.98 0.10
CA SER A 52 18.41 3.98 0.19
C SER A 52 18.86 3.76 1.64
N LYS A 53 19.76 2.79 1.87
CA LYS A 53 20.42 2.56 3.16
C LYS A 53 21.22 3.75 3.70
N THR A 54 21.59 4.69 2.84
CA THR A 54 22.30 5.93 3.18
C THR A 54 21.38 7.14 3.24
N TRP A 55 20.06 6.94 3.28
CA TRP A 55 19.04 7.99 3.31
C TRP A 55 19.06 8.92 2.09
N GLN A 56 19.52 8.43 0.94
CA GLN A 56 19.34 9.14 -0.33
C GLN A 56 17.96 8.81 -0.89
N GLN A 57 17.18 9.84 -1.24
CA GLN A 57 15.87 9.65 -1.85
C GLN A 57 16.04 8.91 -3.19
N GLN A 58 15.22 7.88 -3.40
CA GLN A 58 15.20 7.09 -4.64
C GLN A 58 13.91 7.31 -5.43
N LEU A 59 12.79 7.50 -4.73
CA LEU A 59 11.46 7.54 -5.32
C LEU A 59 10.49 8.25 -4.40
N THR A 60 9.58 9.04 -4.95
CA THR A 60 8.37 9.49 -4.25
C THR A 60 7.15 9.10 -5.06
N ARG A 61 6.16 8.49 -4.42
CA ARG A 61 4.81 8.29 -4.95
C ARG A 61 3.86 9.19 -4.19
N GLN A 62 3.09 10.00 -4.91
CA GLN A 62 2.05 10.87 -4.34
C GLN A 62 0.70 10.44 -4.86
N TYR A 63 -0.30 10.42 -3.99
CA TYR A 63 -1.66 10.03 -4.33
C TYR A 63 -2.55 11.26 -4.46
N VAL A 64 -3.30 11.31 -5.56
CA VAL A 64 -4.30 12.35 -5.83
C VAL A 64 -5.68 11.76 -5.58
N TRP A 65 -6.46 12.43 -4.75
CA TRP A 65 -7.75 11.94 -4.27
C TRP A 65 -8.89 12.89 -4.62
N LEU A 66 -10.08 12.34 -4.86
CA LEU A 66 -11.36 13.04 -4.87
C LEU A 66 -12.24 12.47 -3.77
N GLY A 67 -12.26 13.14 -2.62
CA GLY A 67 -12.81 12.53 -1.40
C GLY A 67 -12.04 11.24 -1.08
N SER A 68 -12.75 10.11 -1.01
CA SER A 68 -12.15 8.79 -0.80
C SER A 68 -11.76 8.05 -2.08
N LEU A 69 -12.05 8.58 -3.27
CA LEU A 69 -11.69 7.97 -4.55
C LEU A 69 -10.23 8.29 -4.93
N PRO A 70 -9.34 7.29 -5.05
CA PRO A 70 -8.01 7.53 -5.61
C PRO A 70 -8.13 7.76 -7.12
N LEU A 71 -7.70 8.93 -7.59
CA LEU A 71 -7.76 9.33 -9.00
C LEU A 71 -6.47 9.04 -9.74
N ALA A 72 -5.34 9.33 -9.10
CA ALA A 72 -4.04 9.21 -9.74
C ALA A 72 -2.93 8.95 -8.72
N MET A 73 -1.85 8.37 -9.22
CA MET A 73 -0.57 8.30 -8.55
C MET A 73 0.46 9.05 -9.39
N VAL A 74 1.21 9.95 -8.76
CA VAL A 74 2.34 10.66 -9.39
C VAL A 74 3.61 10.08 -8.81
N GLU A 75 4.40 9.43 -9.65
CA GLU A 75 5.68 8.84 -9.26
C GLU A 75 6.84 9.66 -9.81
N GLN A 76 7.80 9.99 -8.95
CA GLN A 76 9.01 10.71 -9.34
C GLN A 76 10.24 9.99 -8.78
N ALA A 77 11.01 9.37 -9.68
CA ALA A 77 12.29 8.78 -9.34
C ALA A 77 13.36 9.86 -9.15
N ALA A 78 14.33 9.57 -8.28
CA ALA A 78 15.51 10.39 -8.03
C ALA A 78 16.77 9.63 -8.45
N ASN A 79 17.72 10.34 -9.05
CA ASN A 79 19.06 9.86 -9.37
C ASN A 79 20.08 10.74 -8.63
N GLY A 80 20.42 10.35 -7.41
CA GLY A 80 21.18 11.21 -6.49
C GLY A 80 20.38 12.47 -6.14
N ALA A 81 20.94 13.65 -6.40
CA ALA A 81 20.26 14.93 -6.16
C ALA A 81 19.33 15.36 -7.31
N ALA A 82 19.37 14.70 -8.47
CA ALA A 82 18.53 15.02 -9.61
C ALA A 82 17.18 14.29 -9.52
N LEU A 83 16.09 15.00 -9.85
CA LEU A 83 14.76 14.42 -9.94
C LEU A 83 14.38 14.20 -11.40
N ASN A 84 13.84 13.02 -11.72
CA ASN A 84 13.32 12.73 -13.05
C ASN A 84 11.97 13.44 -13.28
N THR A 85 11.52 13.45 -14.53
CA THR A 85 10.17 13.91 -14.87
C THR A 85 9.12 13.04 -14.18
N PRO A 86 8.19 13.63 -13.40
CA PRO A 86 7.11 12.88 -12.77
C PRO A 86 6.27 12.12 -13.80
N GLN A 87 5.93 10.87 -13.48
CA GLN A 87 5.04 10.02 -14.27
C GLN A 87 3.67 9.94 -13.59
N VAL A 88 2.61 10.24 -14.34
CA VAL A 88 1.24 10.16 -13.84
C VAL A 88 0.62 8.84 -14.27
N THR A 89 0.14 8.08 -13.28
CA THR A 89 -0.65 6.87 -13.48
C THR A 89 -2.08 7.14 -13.01
N TYR A 90 -3.06 6.93 -13.88
CA TYR A 90 -4.47 7.10 -13.59
C TYR A 90 -5.01 5.82 -12.96
N LEU A 91 -5.65 5.93 -11.79
CA LEU A 91 -6.18 4.81 -11.03
C LEU A 91 -7.67 4.64 -11.35
N HIS A 92 -8.06 3.42 -11.71
CA HIS A 92 -9.43 3.04 -11.98
C HIS A 92 -9.90 2.12 -10.87
N SER A 93 -10.87 2.60 -10.10
CA SER A 93 -11.34 1.93 -8.90
C SER A 93 -12.71 1.29 -9.09
N ASP A 94 -13.00 0.26 -8.31
CA ASP A 94 -14.34 -0.33 -8.22
C ASP A 94 -15.30 0.55 -7.38
N HIS A 95 -16.51 0.05 -7.14
CA HIS A 95 -17.56 0.76 -6.40
C HIS A 95 -17.19 1.02 -4.92
N LEU A 96 -16.16 0.36 -4.39
CA LEU A 96 -15.63 0.57 -3.04
C LEU A 96 -14.44 1.53 -3.05
N ASN A 97 -14.13 2.19 -4.17
CA ASN A 97 -12.93 2.99 -4.36
C ASN A 97 -11.61 2.18 -4.23
N THR A 98 -11.66 0.86 -4.46
CA THR A 98 -10.47 0.01 -4.50
C THR A 98 -9.84 0.06 -5.88
N PRO A 99 -8.56 0.47 -6.05
CA PRO A 99 -7.89 0.43 -7.35
C PRO A 99 -7.86 -1.00 -7.91
N ARG A 100 -8.35 -1.18 -9.16
CA ARG A 100 -8.35 -2.46 -9.88
C ARG A 100 -7.48 -2.45 -11.12
N LEU A 101 -7.30 -1.27 -11.72
CA LEU A 101 -6.54 -1.07 -12.95
C LEU A 101 -5.81 0.27 -12.85
N ALA A 102 -4.64 0.38 -13.46
CA ALA A 102 -3.94 1.63 -13.61
C ALA A 102 -3.43 1.82 -15.04
N THR A 103 -3.57 3.04 -15.58
CA THR A 103 -3.17 3.36 -16.96
C THR A 103 -2.27 4.58 -17.04
N ASN A 104 -1.45 4.67 -18.07
CA ASN A 104 -0.74 5.91 -18.42
C ASN A 104 -1.63 6.88 -19.23
N GLN A 105 -1.06 8.02 -19.63
CA GLN A 105 -1.73 9.04 -20.44
C GLN A 105 -2.17 8.54 -21.83
N GLN A 106 -1.48 7.55 -22.38
CA GLN A 106 -1.83 6.89 -23.64
C GLN A 106 -2.90 5.81 -23.46
N ARG A 107 -3.48 5.66 -22.25
CA ARG A 107 -4.48 4.64 -21.88
C ARG A 107 -3.98 3.20 -21.95
N GLN A 108 -2.66 2.99 -21.99
CA GLN A 108 -2.06 1.68 -21.85
C GLN A 108 -2.14 1.25 -20.39
N THR A 109 -2.55 0.00 -20.17
CA THR A 109 -2.61 -0.57 -18.81
C THR A 109 -1.20 -0.91 -18.35
N LEU A 110 -0.82 -0.40 -17.19
CA LEU A 110 0.48 -0.63 -16.56
C LEU A 110 0.38 -1.61 -15.40
N TRP A 111 -0.72 -1.53 -14.64
CA TRP A 111 -0.95 -2.30 -13.43
C TRP A 111 -2.39 -2.80 -13.38
N SER A 112 -2.60 -3.98 -12.80
CA SER A 112 -3.93 -4.51 -12.53
C SER A 112 -3.93 -5.41 -11.29
N TRP A 113 -5.06 -5.46 -10.60
CA TRP A 113 -5.25 -6.35 -9.45
C TRP A 113 -6.63 -6.98 -9.48
N SER A 114 -6.66 -8.22 -9.98
CA SER A 114 -7.85 -9.07 -10.02
C SER A 114 -7.86 -10.01 -8.81
N SER A 115 -8.27 -9.49 -7.66
CA SER A 115 -8.46 -10.32 -6.47
C SER A 115 -9.89 -10.84 -6.32
N ASP A 116 -10.06 -11.82 -5.44
CA ASP A 116 -11.39 -12.24 -4.98
C ASP A 116 -12.06 -11.21 -4.06
N ALA A 117 -13.23 -11.55 -3.52
CA ALA A 117 -13.99 -10.68 -2.63
C ALA A 117 -13.24 -10.29 -1.34
N PHE A 118 -12.28 -11.09 -0.90
CA PHE A 118 -11.47 -10.86 0.31
C PHE A 118 -10.05 -10.38 -0.02
N GLY A 119 -9.74 -10.09 -1.27
CA GLY A 119 -8.45 -9.53 -1.65
C GLY A 119 -7.38 -10.59 -1.90
N VAL A 120 -7.73 -11.88 -2.02
CA VAL A 120 -6.77 -12.92 -2.44
C VAL A 120 -6.45 -12.73 -3.92
N GLY A 121 -5.17 -12.52 -4.23
CA GLY A 121 -4.66 -12.36 -5.58
C GLY A 121 -3.48 -11.40 -5.62
N GLU A 122 -2.50 -11.70 -6.45
CA GLU A 122 -1.34 -10.82 -6.65
C GLU A 122 -1.64 -9.76 -7.70
N ALA A 123 -1.10 -8.56 -7.49
CA ALA A 123 -1.18 -7.52 -8.49
C ALA A 123 -0.18 -7.79 -9.62
N ASN A 124 -0.62 -7.67 -10.86
CA ASN A 124 0.28 -7.65 -12.00
C ASN A 124 0.81 -6.22 -12.18
N GLU A 125 2.10 -6.04 -11.89
CA GLU A 125 2.80 -4.76 -11.96
C GLU A 125 3.44 -4.45 -13.33
N ASP A 126 3.40 -5.38 -14.28
CA ASP A 126 3.97 -5.23 -15.62
C ASP A 126 2.99 -5.82 -16.65
N VAL A 127 1.80 -5.21 -16.72
CA VAL A 127 0.72 -5.69 -17.60
C VAL A 127 1.10 -5.54 -19.08
N ASP A 128 1.88 -4.51 -19.41
CA ASP A 128 2.34 -4.24 -20.76
C ASP A 128 3.63 -4.99 -21.14
N ARG A 129 4.25 -5.71 -20.21
CA ARG A 129 5.37 -6.63 -20.42
C ARG A 129 6.61 -5.94 -20.98
N ASN A 130 6.86 -4.72 -20.54
CA ASN A 130 8.01 -3.94 -20.97
C ASN A 130 9.23 -4.12 -20.02
N GLY A 131 9.06 -4.86 -18.91
CA GLY A 131 10.08 -5.12 -17.90
C GLY A 131 10.21 -4.01 -16.84
N GLN A 132 9.45 -2.93 -16.94
CA GLN A 132 9.38 -1.84 -15.98
C GLN A 132 8.09 -1.98 -15.16
N LYS A 133 8.26 -2.25 -13.87
CA LYS A 133 7.13 -2.43 -12.95
C LYS A 133 6.51 -1.09 -12.55
N THR A 134 5.19 -1.03 -12.55
CA THR A 134 4.39 0.01 -11.90
C THR A 134 3.77 -0.56 -10.64
N THR A 135 4.18 -0.08 -9.47
CA THR A 135 3.64 -0.54 -8.19
C THR A 135 2.56 0.40 -7.67
N VAL A 136 1.37 -0.14 -7.41
CA VAL A 136 0.31 0.55 -6.65
C VAL A 136 0.14 -0.17 -5.31
N SER A 137 0.50 0.50 -4.21
CA SER A 137 0.42 -0.09 -2.86
C SER A 137 -1.01 -0.18 -2.34
N LEU A 138 -1.90 0.71 -2.79
CA LEU A 138 -3.29 0.77 -2.34
C LEU A 138 -4.04 -0.57 -2.57
N ARG A 139 -4.84 -0.98 -1.59
CA ARG A 139 -5.75 -2.14 -1.65
C ARG A 139 -7.17 -1.66 -1.36
N PHE A 140 -7.94 -2.40 -0.55
CA PHE A 140 -9.25 -1.92 -0.08
C PHE A 140 -9.14 -0.56 0.64
N PRO A 141 -10.24 0.16 0.90
CA PRO A 141 -10.19 1.48 1.51
C PRO A 141 -9.31 1.56 2.77
N GLY A 142 -8.34 2.47 2.75
CA GLY A 142 -7.38 2.69 3.84
C GLY A 142 -6.18 1.73 3.86
N GLN A 143 -6.17 0.71 3.01
CA GLN A 143 -5.20 -0.38 3.09
C GLN A 143 -3.99 -0.20 2.17
N LEU A 144 -2.82 -0.63 2.65
CA LEU A 144 -1.56 -0.69 1.89
C LEU A 144 -0.99 -2.10 1.90
N SER A 145 -0.67 -2.62 0.72
CA SER A 145 -0.03 -3.93 0.57
C SER A 145 1.42 -3.91 1.03
N ASP A 146 1.78 -4.87 1.88
CA ASP A 146 3.13 -5.10 2.34
C ASP A 146 3.64 -6.46 1.85
N ALA A 147 4.51 -6.43 0.85
CA ALA A 147 5.05 -7.65 0.25
C ALA A 147 5.86 -8.50 1.23
N GLU A 148 6.49 -7.88 2.24
CA GLU A 148 7.30 -8.58 3.23
C GLU A 148 6.51 -9.48 4.19
N SER A 149 5.21 -9.21 4.37
CA SER A 149 4.33 -9.92 5.29
C SER A 149 3.17 -10.60 4.55
N SER A 150 2.93 -10.24 3.29
CA SER A 150 1.72 -10.59 2.54
C SER A 150 0.42 -10.10 3.19
N LEU A 151 0.53 -9.09 4.07
CA LEU A 151 -0.60 -8.46 4.74
C LEU A 151 -0.89 -7.10 4.12
N PHE A 152 -2.11 -6.61 4.36
CA PHE A 152 -2.50 -5.25 4.02
C PHE A 152 -2.56 -4.41 5.31
N TYR A 153 -1.60 -3.50 5.48
CA TYR A 153 -1.60 -2.54 6.58
C TYR A 153 -2.85 -1.67 6.52
N ASN A 154 -3.59 -1.58 7.62
CA ASN A 154 -4.81 -0.78 7.76
C ASN A 154 -4.83 -0.03 9.10
N TYR A 155 -3.91 0.91 9.24
CA TYR A 155 -3.76 1.77 10.41
C TYR A 155 -3.48 0.97 11.70
N TYR A 156 -4.52 0.70 12.50
CA TYR A 156 -4.36 0.01 13.77
C TYR A 156 -4.29 -1.51 13.66
N ARG A 157 -4.55 -2.06 12.46
CA ARG A 157 -4.61 -3.49 12.23
C ARG A 157 -4.00 -3.86 10.88
N ASP A 158 -3.47 -5.05 10.79
CA ASP A 158 -3.03 -5.68 9.55
C ASP A 158 -4.09 -6.70 9.11
N TYR A 159 -4.48 -6.61 7.84
CA TYR A 159 -5.48 -7.47 7.23
C TYR A 159 -4.79 -8.61 6.47
N ASP A 160 -5.20 -9.85 6.74
CA ASP A 160 -4.76 -11.03 6.02
C ASP A 160 -5.83 -11.41 4.96
N PRO A 161 -5.56 -11.20 3.66
CA PRO A 161 -6.50 -11.56 2.61
C PRO A 161 -6.77 -13.06 2.54
N THR A 162 -5.79 -13.91 2.88
CA THR A 162 -5.93 -15.37 2.83
C THR A 162 -6.88 -15.92 3.90
N LEU A 163 -7.00 -15.20 5.02
CA LEU A 163 -7.93 -15.52 6.10
C LEU A 163 -9.23 -14.70 6.05
N GLY A 164 -9.29 -13.69 5.17
CA GLY A 164 -10.42 -12.77 5.02
C GLY A 164 -10.69 -11.93 6.27
N ARG A 165 -9.67 -11.60 7.07
CA ARG A 165 -9.84 -10.99 8.41
C ARG A 165 -8.60 -10.22 8.87
N TYR A 166 -8.75 -9.45 9.94
CA TYR A 166 -7.61 -8.86 10.65
C TYR A 166 -6.88 -9.91 11.49
N ILE A 167 -5.57 -9.72 11.68
CA ILE A 167 -4.76 -10.58 12.55
C ILE A 167 -4.68 -10.05 13.99
N GLU A 168 -5.07 -8.80 14.22
CA GLU A 168 -5.27 -8.21 15.53
C GLU A 168 -6.76 -8.03 15.87
N SER A 169 -7.08 -8.15 17.16
CA SER A 169 -8.41 -7.81 17.68
C SER A 169 -8.67 -6.31 17.55
N ASP A 170 -9.91 -5.94 17.24
CA ASP A 170 -10.37 -4.54 17.15
C ASP A 170 -10.01 -3.74 18.43
N PRO A 171 -9.27 -2.62 18.31
CA PRO A 171 -8.95 -1.75 19.44
C PRO A 171 -10.18 -1.11 20.10
N SER A 172 -11.29 -0.95 19.36
CA SER A 172 -12.57 -0.47 19.90
C SER A 172 -13.34 -1.56 20.66
N GLY A 173 -12.82 -2.80 20.68
CA GLY A 173 -13.43 -3.94 21.33
C GLY A 173 -14.75 -4.32 20.68
N LEU A 174 -15.75 -4.64 21.50
CA LEU A 174 -17.07 -5.11 21.04
C LEU A 174 -17.92 -4.02 20.39
N ASN A 175 -17.47 -2.75 20.40
CA ASN A 175 -18.16 -1.67 19.70
C ASN A 175 -18.16 -1.90 18.17
N GLY A 176 -17.14 -2.58 17.63
CA GLY A 176 -17.07 -3.00 16.23
C GLY A 176 -17.83 -4.30 15.90
N GLY A 177 -18.44 -4.95 16.91
CA GLY A 177 -19.16 -6.21 16.78
C GLY A 177 -18.57 -7.34 17.63
N LEU A 178 -19.31 -8.45 17.70
CA LEU A 178 -18.92 -9.60 18.54
C LEU A 178 -17.65 -10.31 18.05
N ASN A 179 -17.39 -10.29 16.74
CA ASN A 179 -16.17 -10.82 16.16
C ASN A 179 -15.19 -9.66 15.90
N THR A 180 -14.26 -9.45 16.84
CA THR A 180 -13.30 -8.35 16.80
C THR A 180 -12.22 -8.50 15.72
N TYR A 181 -12.19 -9.63 15.01
CA TYR A 181 -11.26 -9.88 13.90
C TYR A 181 -11.93 -9.73 12.53
N ALA A 182 -13.26 -9.65 12.47
CA ALA A 182 -13.99 -9.65 11.20
C ALA A 182 -13.63 -8.42 10.35
N TYR A 183 -13.46 -8.64 9.05
CA TYR A 183 -13.42 -7.58 8.06
C TYR A 183 -14.81 -7.36 7.47
N ALA A 184 -15.26 -6.10 7.40
CA ALA A 184 -16.52 -5.71 6.74
C ALA A 184 -17.76 -6.50 7.20
N LEU A 185 -17.82 -6.94 8.47
CA LEU A 185 -18.87 -7.84 8.98
C LEU A 185 -19.06 -9.12 8.13
N ASN A 186 -17.98 -9.60 7.50
CA ASN A 186 -17.94 -10.70 6.51
C ASN A 186 -18.71 -10.42 5.21
N ASN A 187 -18.98 -9.16 4.89
CA ASN A 187 -19.57 -8.74 3.62
C ASN A 187 -18.69 -7.66 2.95
N PRO A 188 -17.52 -8.04 2.42
CA PRO A 188 -16.51 -7.10 1.90
C PRO A 188 -16.93 -6.41 0.60
N ILE A 189 -18.03 -6.82 -0.04
CA ILE A 189 -18.50 -6.26 -1.32
C ILE A 189 -19.49 -5.11 -1.16
N SER A 190 -19.94 -4.77 0.06
CA SER A 190 -20.95 -3.72 0.28
C SER A 190 -20.69 -2.87 1.53
N LEU A 191 -19.44 -2.46 1.73
CA LEU A 191 -19.04 -1.55 2.81
C LEU A 191 -19.80 -0.23 2.81
#